data_AF-A0A8J7DQS4-F1
#
_entry.id   AF-A0A8J7DQS4-F1
#
_cell.length_a   1.000
_cell.length_b   1.000
_cell.length_c   1.000
_cell.angle_alpha   90.00
_cell.angle_beta   90.00
_cell.angle_gamma   90.00
#
_symmetry.space_group_name_H-M   'P 1'
#
loop_
_entity.id
_entity.type
_entity.pdbx_description
1 polymer ?
#
loop_
_entity_poly.entity_id
_entity_poly.type
_entity_poly.pdbx_seq_one_letter_code
_entity_poly.pdbx_strand_id
1 'polypeptide(L)' 'MKNAEHAESSWYVVKAEDEQCQLLTQSQLDSLANAEKAESWGPFEDQAHAIAKRVGLIRAGKCKPA' A
#
# COMPACT_ATOMS: atom_id res chain seq x y z
N MET A 1 14.57 6.24 27.21
CA MET A 1 13.34 5.43 27.22
C MET A 1 12.78 5.55 25.81
N LYS A 2 12.79 4.46 25.03
CA LYS A 2 12.43 4.47 23.61
C LYS A 2 10.90 4.46 23.52
N ASN A 3 10.30 5.61 23.26
CA ASN A 3 8.89 5.67 22.95
C ASN A 3 8.74 5.30 21.48
N ALA A 4 8.38 4.05 21.24
CA ALA A 4 7.72 3.64 20.02
C ALA A 4 6.37 4.37 19.92
N GLU A 5 5.78 4.35 18.72
CA GLU A 5 4.40 4.76 18.46
C GLU A 5 4.17 6.27 18.33
N HIS A 6 4.49 6.79 17.15
CA HIS A 6 3.53 7.51 16.31
C HIS A 6 3.94 7.25 14.86
N ALA A 7 3.58 6.07 14.33
CA ALA A 7 3.51 5.92 12.89
C ALA A 7 2.26 6.66 12.46
N GLU A 8 2.40 7.91 12.00
CA GLU A 8 1.33 8.56 11.25
C GLU A 8 0.86 7.55 10.20
N SER A 9 -0.43 7.23 10.21
CA SER A 9 -1.00 6.06 9.54
C SER A 9 -0.81 6.16 8.03
N SER A 10 0.39 5.78 7.59
CA SER A 10 0.84 5.92 6.22
C SER A 10 0.35 4.72 5.44
N TRP A 11 -0.43 5.00 4.41
CA TRP A 11 -1.04 3.97 3.57
C TRP A 11 -0.22 3.74 2.31
N TYR A 12 -0.18 2.50 1.87
CA TYR A 12 0.52 2.06 0.67
C TYR A 12 -0.42 1.24 -0.19
N VAL A 13 -0.29 1.39 -1.50
CA VAL A 13 -0.88 0.45 -2.47
C VAL A 13 0.23 -0.48 -2.91
N VAL A 14 0.07 -1.79 -2.71
CA VAL A 14 1.06 -2.81 -3.08
C VAL A 14 0.46 -3.73 -4.12
N LYS A 15 1.16 -3.93 -5.23
CA LYS A 15 0.79 -4.88 -6.27
C LYS A 15 1.22 -6.30 -5.87
N ALA A 16 0.25 -7.19 -5.72
CA ALA A 16 0.47 -8.61 -5.50
C ALA A 16 0.77 -9.35 -6.81
N GLU A 17 1.27 -10.59 -6.71
CA GLU A 17 1.67 -11.41 -7.86
C GLU A 17 0.49 -11.79 -8.77
N ASP A 18 -0.73 -11.83 -8.24
CA ASP A 18 -1.96 -12.06 -8.99
C ASP A 18 -2.46 -10.82 -9.76
N GLU A 19 -1.65 -9.76 -9.75
CA GLU A 19 -1.90 -8.43 -10.31
C GLU A 19 -3.01 -7.65 -9.59
N GLN A 20 -3.49 -8.11 -8.44
CA GLN A 20 -4.36 -7.31 -7.59
C GLN A 20 -3.53 -6.30 -6.79
N CYS A 21 -4.15 -5.20 -6.41
CA CYS A 21 -3.51 -4.18 -5.58
C CYS A 21 -4.19 -4.09 -4.23
N GLN A 22 -3.40 -4.23 -3.17
CA GLN A 22 -3.84 -4.24 -1.77
C GLN A 22 -3.47 -2.92 -1.10
N LEU A 23 -4.27 -2.48 -0.14
CA LEU A 23 -3.95 -1.35 0.72
C LEU A 23 -3.37 -1.85 2.02
N LEU A 24 -2.19 -1.37 2.38
CA LEU A 24 -1.49 -1.76 3.59
C LEU A 24 -1.03 -0.51 4.35
N THR A 25 -1.03 -0.57 5.67
CA THR A 25 -0.33 0.41 6.51
C THR A 25 1.17 0.13 6.51
N GLN A 26 1.99 1.09 6.96
CA GLN A 26 3.42 0.88 7.15
C GLN A 26 3.72 -0.41 7.96
N SER A 27 3.02 -0.63 9.08
CA SER A 27 3.24 -1.82 9.92
C SER A 27 2.88 -3.13 9.22
N GLN A 28 1.86 -3.13 8.37
CA GLN A 28 1.50 -4.29 7.56
C GLN A 28 2.51 -4.53 6.44
N LEU A 29 3.04 -3.46 5.84
CA LEU A 29 4.08 -3.52 4.82
C LEU A 29 5.38 -4.09 5.38
N ASP A 30 5.80 -3.63 6.56
CA ASP A 30 7.00 -4.12 7.26
C ASP A 30 6.91 -5.61 7.62
N SER A 31 5.69 -6.09 7.86
CA SER A 31 5.43 -7.50 8.16
C SER A 31 5.52 -8.40 6.91
N LEU A 32 5.45 -7.83 5.70
CA LEU A 32 5.64 -8.56 4.46
C LEU A 32 7.15 -8.68 4.16
N ALA A 33 7.73 -9.82 4.51
CA ALA A 33 9.14 -10.15 4.26
C ALA A 33 9.60 -10.04 2.78
N ASN A 34 8.68 -9.83 1.84
CA ASN A 34 8.93 -9.74 0.39
C ASN A 34 8.45 -8.43 -0.26
N ALA A 35 7.98 -7.44 0.52
CA ALA A 35 7.46 -6.19 -0.04
C ALA A 35 8.52 -5.39 -0.83
N GLU A 36 9.81 -5.55 -0.53
CA GLU A 36 10.89 -4.85 -1.25
C GLU A 36 10.97 -5.17 -2.75
N LYS A 37 10.36 -6.29 -3.19
CA LYS A 37 10.29 -6.66 -4.61
C LYS A 37 8.93 -6.35 -5.26
N ALA A 38 7.91 -6.03 -4.47
CA ALA A 38 6.58 -5.75 -4.97
C ALA A 38 6.48 -4.26 -5.38
N GLU A 39 5.92 -3.99 -6.56
CA GLU A 39 5.65 -2.63 -7.00
C GLU A 39 4.67 -1.98 -6.00
N SER A 40 5.06 -0.86 -5.40
CA SER A 40 4.25 -0.16 -4.40
C SER A 40 4.20 1.34 -4.65
N TRP A 41 3.12 1.96 -4.19
CA TRP A 41 2.88 3.40 -4.29
C TRP A 41 2.47 3.96 -2.92
N GLY A 42 3.05 5.09 -2.53
CA GLY A 42 2.83 5.75 -1.25
C GLY A 42 4.11 6.41 -0.73
N PRO A 43 4.14 6.84 0.55
CA PRO A 43 3.02 6.82 1.49
C PRO A 43 1.88 7.79 1.11
N PHE A 44 0.66 7.44 1.49
CA PHE A 44 -0.51 8.32 1.46
C PHE A 44 -0.91 8.70 2.88
N GLU A 45 -1.39 9.94 3.05
CA GLU A 45 -1.80 10.51 4.34
C GLU A 45 -3.01 9.78 4.96
N ASP A 46 -3.88 9.23 4.12
CA ASP A 46 -5.07 8.52 4.56
C ASP A 46 -5.46 7.40 3.58
N GLN A 47 -6.41 6.58 4.03
CA GLN A 47 -6.90 5.45 3.26
C GLN A 47 -7.64 5.89 1.99
N ALA A 48 -8.34 7.03 2.01
CA ALA A 48 -9.12 7.50 0.87
C ALA A 48 -8.22 7.88 -0.31
N HIS A 49 -7.08 8.52 -0.05
CA HIS A 49 -6.04 8.79 -1.04
C HIS A 49 -5.44 7.51 -1.62
N ALA A 50 -5.16 6.52 -0.77
CA ALA A 50 -4.69 5.21 -1.24
C ALA A 50 -5.76 4.48 -2.10
N ILE A 51 -7.05 4.57 -1.75
CA ILE A 51 -8.16 4.03 -2.54
C ILE A 51 -8.23 4.73 -3.89
N ALA A 52 -8.17 6.06 -3.92
CA ALA A 52 -8.19 6.84 -5.16
C ALA A 52 -7.03 6.43 -6.08
N LYS A 53 -5.82 6.25 -5.52
CA LYS A 53 -4.68 5.73 -6.28
C LYS A 53 -4.94 4.33 -6.82
N ARG A 54 -5.43 3.39 -6.00
CA ARG A 54 -5.76 2.02 -6.44
C ARG A 54 -6.74 2.02 -7.61
N VAL A 55 -7.82 2.82 -7.52
CA VAL A 55 -8.79 2.95 -8.62
C VAL A 55 -8.14 3.50 -9.88
N GLY A 56 -7.27 4.51 -9.76
CA GLY A 56 -6.49 5.03 -10.87
C GLY A 56 -5.60 3.97 -11.53
N LEU A 57 -4.94 3.13 -10.72
CA LEU A 57 -4.11 2.03 -11.21
C LEU A 57 -4.94 0.95 -11.92
N ILE A 58 -6.16 0.67 -11.44
CA ILE A 58 -7.09 -0.24 -12.13
C ILE A 58 -7.46 0.33 -13.51
N ARG A 59 -7.84 1.61 -13.59
CA ARG A 59 -8.17 2.27 -14.86
C ARG A 59 -6.99 2.33 -15.83
N ALA A 60 -5.78 2.37 -15.32
CA ALA A 60 -4.54 2.35 -16.10
C ALA A 60 -4.08 0.93 -16.50
N GLY A 61 -4.82 -0.13 -16.13
CA GLY A 61 -4.45 -1.52 -16.39
C GLY A 61 -3.24 -2.02 -15.58
N LYS A 62 -2.85 -1.31 -14.52
CA LYS A 62 -1.73 -1.68 -13.64
C LYS A 62 -2.13 -2.68 -12.56
N CYS A 63 -3.39 -2.64 -12.15
CA CYS A 63 -3.98 -3.52 -11.16
C CYS A 63 -5.27 -4.15 -11.71
N LYS A 64 -5.57 -5.39 -11.32
CA LYS A 64 -6.88 -6.01 -11.56
C LYS A 64 -7.90 -5.57 -10.50
N PRO A 65 -9.18 -5.41 -10.89
CA PRO A 65 -10.28 -5.39 -9.93
C PRO A 65 -10.32 -6.73 -9.17
N ALA A 66 -10.69 -6.68 -7.90
CA ALA A 66 -11.02 -7.87 -7.11
C ALA A 66 -12.52 -8.19 -7.24
#